data_AF-A0A1Q4XMD1-F1
#
_entry.id   AF-A0A1Q4XMD1-F1
#
_cell.length_a   1.000
_cell.length_b   1.000
_cell.length_c   1.000
_cell.angle_alpha   90.00
_cell.angle_beta   90.00
_cell.angle_gamma   90.00
#
_symmetry.space_group_name_H-M   'P 1'
#
loop_
_entity.id
_entity.type
_entity.pdbx_description
1 polymer ?
#
loop_
_entity_poly.entity_id
_entity_poly.type
_entity_poly.pdbx_seq_one_letter_code
_entity_poly.pdbx_strand_id
1 'polypeptide(L)'
;MRETSPRHVPGSEGERRVQEITGTSERADRFYRDQMLDHLNPRMREFVTRQEMMFIATSDQKGECDSSFRAGPPGFVHVIDEHTLTYPEFRGNGVFASVGNILENPHVGLMFLDFTHDRIGLHVNGRATLLEDVELRRHIPGLPAPEVPGQRALMWTVVHVEEAYIHCRKHIPHLRKVGRDESWGTDDTLRKGGDFFAAKETSKHWGAPSTPAYPG
;
A
#
# COMPACT_ATOMS: atom_id res chain seq x y z
N MET A 1 -11.41 -29.25 -23.59
CA MET A 1 -11.73 -27.88 -24.05
C MET A 1 -11.70 -27.02 -22.79
N ARG A 2 -10.66 -26.21 -22.58
CA ARG A 2 -10.61 -25.32 -21.41
C ARG A 2 -11.55 -24.15 -21.72
N GLU A 3 -12.63 -24.00 -20.96
CA GLU A 3 -13.45 -22.79 -20.98
C GLU A 3 -12.53 -21.61 -20.72
N THR A 4 -12.36 -20.75 -21.72
CA THR A 4 -11.72 -19.46 -21.55
C THR A 4 -12.67 -18.63 -20.71
N SER A 5 -12.36 -18.43 -19.43
CA SER A 5 -13.03 -17.42 -18.61
C SER A 5 -13.11 -16.11 -19.41
N PRO A 6 -14.24 -15.38 -19.35
CA PRO A 6 -14.36 -14.11 -20.05
C PRO A 6 -13.20 -13.21 -19.63
N ARG A 7 -12.51 -12.60 -20.62
CA ARG A 7 -11.41 -11.67 -20.35
C ARG A 7 -11.94 -10.55 -19.46
N HIS A 8 -11.36 -10.42 -18.27
CA HIS A 8 -11.66 -9.32 -17.37
C HIS A 8 -11.41 -7.99 -18.09
N VAL A 9 -12.43 -7.14 -18.17
CA VAL A 9 -12.31 -5.80 -18.73
C VAL A 9 -11.90 -4.86 -17.59
N PRO A 10 -10.75 -4.15 -17.68
CA PRO A 10 -10.32 -3.22 -16.65
C PRO A 10 -11.34 -2.13 -16.33
N GLY A 11 -11.31 -1.63 -15.10
CA GLY A 11 -12.20 -0.57 -14.62
C GLY A 11 -13.54 -1.07 -14.09
N SER A 12 -13.94 -0.53 -12.95
CA SER A 12 -15.24 -0.74 -12.30
C SER A 12 -16.42 -0.22 -13.13
N GLU A 13 -17.61 -0.74 -12.84
CA GLU A 13 -18.86 -0.25 -13.45
C GLU A 13 -19.06 1.25 -13.24
N GLY A 14 -18.70 1.77 -12.06
CA GLY A 14 -18.77 3.19 -11.74
C GLY A 14 -17.84 4.04 -12.62
N GLU A 15 -16.59 3.60 -12.83
CA GLU A 15 -15.66 4.27 -13.73
C GLU A 15 -16.19 4.29 -15.17
N ARG A 16 -16.70 3.15 -15.66
CA ARG A 16 -17.28 3.04 -17.01
C ARG A 16 -18.48 3.97 -17.19
N ARG A 17 -19.39 4.00 -16.21
CA ARG A 17 -20.54 4.91 -16.20
C ARG A 17 -20.12 6.38 -16.27
N VAL A 18 -19.12 6.79 -15.50
CA VAL A 18 -18.61 8.17 -15.53
C VAL A 18 -17.93 8.48 -16.86
N GLN A 19 -17.19 7.53 -17.43
CA GLN A 19 -16.57 7.69 -18.75
C GLN A 19 -17.59 7.93 -19.85
N GLU A 20 -18.71 7.19 -19.83
CA GLU A 20 -19.83 7.40 -20.76
C GLU A 20 -20.46 8.78 -20.60
N ILE A 21 -20.82 9.16 -19.36
CA ILE A 21 -21.45 10.45 -19.06
C ILE A 21 -20.57 11.62 -19.50
N THR A 22 -19.24 11.48 -19.36
CA THR A 22 -18.27 12.54 -19.69
C THR A 22 -17.76 12.47 -21.12
N GLY A 23 -18.16 11.47 -21.92
CA GLY A 23 -17.66 11.25 -23.29
C GLY A 23 -16.17 10.92 -23.35
N THR A 24 -15.63 10.25 -22.33
CA THR A 24 -14.18 9.95 -22.22
C THR A 24 -13.81 8.48 -22.39
N SER A 25 -14.76 7.61 -22.76
CA SER A 25 -14.55 6.16 -22.90
C SER A 25 -13.35 5.79 -23.77
N GLU A 26 -13.20 6.38 -24.96
CA GLU A 26 -12.05 6.10 -25.84
C GLU A 26 -10.69 6.47 -25.21
N ARG A 27 -10.67 7.54 -24.40
CA ARG A 27 -9.45 7.96 -23.69
C ARG A 27 -9.13 6.98 -22.56
N ALA A 28 -10.14 6.49 -21.85
CA ALA A 28 -9.97 5.48 -20.82
C ALA A 28 -9.50 4.15 -21.42
N ASP A 29 -10.12 3.68 -22.52
CA ASP A 29 -9.71 2.45 -23.20
C ASP A 29 -8.28 2.48 -23.70
N ARG A 30 -7.82 3.65 -24.16
CA ARG A 30 -6.40 3.86 -24.50
C ARG A 30 -5.49 3.75 -23.28
N PHE A 31 -5.88 4.33 -22.15
CA PHE A 31 -5.13 4.19 -20.91
C PHE A 31 -5.03 2.71 -20.48
N TYR A 32 -6.17 2.00 -20.42
CA TYR A 32 -6.21 0.60 -20.02
C TYR A 32 -5.36 -0.31 -20.91
N ARG A 33 -5.36 -0.04 -22.22
CA ARG A 33 -4.58 -0.84 -23.19
C ARG A 33 -3.08 -0.52 -23.17
N ASP A 34 -2.72 0.76 -23.04
CA ASP A 34 -1.36 1.21 -23.32
C ASP A 34 -0.53 1.46 -22.04
N GLN A 35 -1.17 1.58 -20.88
CA GLN A 35 -0.54 2.03 -19.63
C GLN A 35 -0.82 1.17 -18.40
N MET A 36 -1.63 0.13 -18.54
CA MET A 36 -2.03 -0.76 -17.47
C MET A 36 -1.78 -2.22 -17.84
N LEU A 37 -1.29 -2.97 -16.86
CA LEU A 37 -1.01 -4.40 -16.96
C LEU A 37 -1.70 -5.13 -15.79
N ASP A 38 -1.89 -6.43 -15.93
CA ASP A 38 -2.35 -7.34 -14.87
C ASP A 38 -1.19 -7.92 -14.03
N HIS A 39 0.03 -7.41 -14.25
CA HIS A 39 1.27 -7.86 -13.63
C HIS A 39 2.32 -6.74 -13.62
N LEU A 40 3.40 -6.96 -12.88
CA LEU A 40 4.57 -6.10 -12.84
C LEU A 40 5.55 -6.47 -13.96
N ASN A 41 5.69 -5.59 -14.94
CA ASN A 41 6.76 -5.75 -15.92
C ASN A 41 8.16 -5.54 -15.28
N PRO A 42 9.27 -5.89 -15.97
CA PRO A 42 10.61 -5.78 -15.40
C PRO A 42 10.98 -4.39 -14.86
N ARG A 43 10.54 -3.31 -15.52
CA ARG A 43 10.81 -1.93 -15.06
C ARG A 43 10.01 -1.56 -13.82
N MET A 44 8.77 -2.05 -13.71
CA MET A 44 7.93 -1.86 -12.52
C MET A 44 8.55 -2.59 -11.32
N ARG A 45 9.04 -3.81 -11.54
CA ARG A 45 9.74 -4.61 -10.51
C ARG A 45 10.99 -3.90 -10.00
N GLU A 46 11.85 -3.46 -10.92
CA GLU A 46 13.03 -2.65 -10.59
C GLU A 46 12.63 -1.38 -9.81
N PHE A 47 11.59 -0.68 -10.28
CA PHE A 47 11.08 0.51 -9.61
C PHE A 47 10.63 0.23 -8.17
N VAL A 48 9.93 -0.87 -7.90
CA VAL A 48 9.53 -1.26 -6.53
C VAL A 48 10.75 -1.57 -5.66
N THR A 49 11.73 -2.33 -6.17
CA THR A 49 12.91 -2.76 -5.38
C THR A 49 13.79 -1.63 -4.87
N ARG A 50 13.70 -0.43 -5.44
CA ARG A 50 14.45 0.75 -5.00
C ARG A 50 13.66 1.69 -4.10
N GLN A 51 12.37 1.43 -3.87
CA GLN A 51 11.56 2.32 -3.04
C GLN A 51 11.91 2.17 -1.56
N GLU A 52 11.94 3.31 -0.88
CA GLU A 52 12.09 3.41 0.59
C GLU A 52 10.75 3.69 1.28
N MET A 53 9.69 3.88 0.50
CA MET A 53 8.34 4.16 1.01
C MET A 53 7.25 3.67 0.06
N MET A 54 6.08 3.45 0.63
CA MET A 54 4.86 3.03 -0.05
C MET A 54 3.66 3.54 0.73
N PHE A 55 2.58 3.90 0.04
CA PHE A 55 1.27 4.09 0.66
C PHE A 55 0.40 2.88 0.36
N ILE A 56 -0.34 2.41 1.35
CA ILE A 56 -1.34 1.35 1.19
C ILE A 56 -2.72 1.90 1.52
N ALA A 57 -3.66 1.70 0.60
CA ALA A 57 -5.07 1.91 0.78
C ALA A 57 -5.78 0.57 1.00
N THR A 58 -6.62 0.52 2.01
CA THR A 58 -7.45 -0.63 2.40
C THR A 58 -8.82 -0.13 2.81
N SER A 59 -9.83 -1.00 2.81
CA SER A 59 -11.09 -0.72 3.50
C SER A 59 -11.58 -1.95 4.24
N ASP A 60 -12.34 -1.76 5.31
CA ASP A 60 -13.08 -2.85 5.93
C ASP A 60 -14.21 -3.36 4.98
N GLN A 61 -14.97 -4.37 5.42
CA GLN A 61 -16.09 -4.92 4.65
C GLN A 61 -17.27 -3.94 4.44
N LYS A 62 -17.33 -2.84 5.22
CA LYS A 62 -18.35 -1.79 5.10
C LYS A 62 -17.91 -0.66 4.17
N GLY A 63 -16.65 -0.66 3.75
CA GLY A 63 -16.07 0.38 2.91
C GLY A 63 -15.46 1.54 3.70
N GLU A 64 -15.28 1.40 5.02
CA GLU A 64 -14.54 2.38 5.81
C GLU A 64 -13.05 2.28 5.44
N CYS A 65 -12.51 3.38 4.94
CA CYS A 65 -11.21 3.39 4.28
C CYS A 65 -10.09 3.86 5.20
N ASP A 66 -8.94 3.21 5.08
CA ASP A 66 -7.67 3.64 5.66
C ASP A 66 -6.61 3.81 4.59
N SER A 67 -5.77 4.83 4.74
CA SER A 67 -4.54 5.00 3.97
C SER A 67 -3.36 5.17 4.91
N SER A 68 -2.38 4.28 4.77
CA SER A 68 -1.23 4.21 5.67
C SER A 68 0.08 4.33 4.91
N PHE A 69 1.02 5.05 5.50
CA PHE A 69 2.39 5.18 5.01
C PHE A 69 3.27 4.07 5.59
N ARG A 70 4.00 3.37 4.72
CA ARG A 70 5.03 2.38 5.07
C ARG A 70 6.37 2.89 4.57
N ALA A 71 7.42 2.69 5.38
CA ALA A 71 8.78 3.02 4.98
C ALA A 71 9.78 2.00 5.50
N GLY A 72 10.89 1.88 4.79
CA GLY A 72 11.99 0.99 5.10
C GLY A 72 13.22 1.31 4.24
N PRO A 73 14.30 0.54 4.37
CA PRO A 73 15.41 0.65 3.43
C PRO A 73 14.96 0.33 1.99
N PRO A 74 15.74 0.71 0.97
CA PRO A 74 15.46 0.31 -0.41
C PRO A 74 15.21 -1.20 -0.49
N GLY A 75 14.07 -1.58 -1.06
CA GLY A 75 13.70 -3.00 -1.22
C GLY A 75 13.01 -3.62 -0.01
N PHE A 76 12.50 -2.80 0.92
CA PHE A 76 11.67 -3.29 2.04
C PHE A 76 10.35 -3.95 1.56
N VAL A 77 9.89 -3.62 0.35
CA VAL A 77 8.90 -4.41 -0.38
C VAL A 77 9.65 -5.36 -1.31
N HIS A 78 9.52 -6.65 -1.04
CA HIS A 78 10.15 -7.69 -1.82
C HIS A 78 9.26 -8.06 -3.01
N VAL A 79 9.86 -8.03 -4.19
CA VAL A 79 9.25 -8.54 -5.42
C VAL A 79 9.58 -10.02 -5.53
N ILE A 80 8.58 -10.88 -5.39
CA ILE A 80 8.76 -12.33 -5.44
C ILE A 80 8.76 -12.80 -6.89
N ASP A 81 7.79 -12.34 -7.68
CA ASP A 81 7.67 -12.58 -9.11
C ASP A 81 6.91 -11.42 -9.78
N GLU A 82 6.37 -11.63 -11.00
CA GLU A 82 5.62 -10.60 -11.71
C GLU A 82 4.21 -10.35 -11.15
N HIS A 83 3.67 -11.28 -10.37
CA HIS A 83 2.34 -11.20 -9.77
C HIS A 83 2.36 -11.10 -8.24
N THR A 84 3.53 -11.21 -7.61
CA THR A 84 3.58 -11.34 -6.15
C THR A 84 4.57 -10.35 -5.53
N LEU A 85 4.06 -9.55 -4.59
CA LEU A 85 4.82 -8.69 -3.70
C LEU A 85 4.66 -9.15 -2.25
N THR A 86 5.65 -8.90 -1.40
CA THR A 86 5.48 -9.05 0.05
C THR A 86 6.26 -8.01 0.83
N TYR A 87 5.75 -7.64 1.99
CA TYR A 87 6.43 -6.74 2.92
C TYR A 87 6.06 -7.07 4.38
N PRO A 88 6.94 -6.75 5.34
CA PRO A 88 6.71 -7.08 6.74
C PRO A 88 5.74 -6.11 7.44
N GLU A 89 4.95 -6.66 8.36
CA GLU A 89 4.09 -5.92 9.28
C GLU A 89 4.74 -5.87 10.68
N PHE A 90 4.78 -4.68 11.27
CA PHE A 90 5.39 -4.43 12.59
C PHE A 90 4.35 -4.00 13.62
N ARG A 91 4.75 -3.97 14.90
CA ARG A 91 3.85 -3.66 16.03
C ARG A 91 3.14 -2.31 15.90
N GLY A 92 3.82 -1.30 15.37
CA GLY A 92 3.28 0.05 15.21
C GLY A 92 2.67 0.62 16.50
N ASN A 93 1.56 1.36 16.34
CA ASN A 93 0.75 1.94 17.41
C ASN A 93 -0.32 0.98 17.97
N GLY A 94 -0.36 -0.27 17.51
CA GLY A 94 -1.32 -1.28 17.94
C GLY A 94 -2.72 -1.16 17.34
N VAL A 95 -2.99 -0.18 16.46
CA VAL A 95 -4.31 -0.04 15.80
C VAL A 95 -4.51 -1.10 14.72
N PHE A 96 -3.43 -1.48 14.02
CA PHE A 96 -3.45 -2.50 12.96
C PHE A 96 -4.51 -2.27 11.87
N ALA A 97 -4.84 -1.01 11.55
CA ALA A 97 -5.92 -0.65 10.63
C ALA A 97 -5.88 -1.43 9.29
N SER A 98 -4.77 -1.35 8.55
CA SER A 98 -4.63 -2.08 7.28
C SER A 98 -4.74 -3.60 7.44
N VAL A 99 -4.16 -4.16 8.50
CA VAL A 99 -4.15 -5.61 8.75
C VAL A 99 -5.55 -6.10 9.10
N GLY A 100 -6.26 -5.38 9.96
CA GLY A 100 -7.67 -5.65 10.29
C GLY A 100 -8.56 -5.57 9.06
N ASN A 101 -8.40 -4.53 8.25
CA ASN A 101 -9.13 -4.39 6.99
C ASN A 101 -8.87 -5.57 6.05
N ILE A 102 -7.61 -5.99 5.88
CA ILE A 102 -7.24 -7.13 5.01
C ILE A 102 -7.88 -8.44 5.46
N LEU A 103 -8.07 -8.66 6.77
CA LEU A 103 -8.74 -9.85 7.29
C LEU A 103 -10.22 -9.91 6.90
N GLU A 104 -10.89 -8.76 6.78
CA GLU A 104 -12.30 -8.65 6.41
C GLU A 104 -12.50 -8.50 4.89
N ASN A 105 -11.56 -7.84 4.23
CA ASN A 105 -11.60 -7.47 2.82
C ASN A 105 -10.18 -7.49 2.23
N PRO A 106 -9.85 -8.47 1.37
CA PRO A 106 -8.48 -8.65 0.89
C PRO A 106 -8.04 -7.60 -0.14
N HIS A 107 -8.92 -6.72 -0.60
CA HIS A 107 -8.58 -5.76 -1.65
C HIS A 107 -7.66 -4.64 -1.14
N VAL A 108 -6.54 -4.43 -1.83
CA VAL A 108 -5.54 -3.40 -1.48
C VAL A 108 -5.13 -2.59 -2.71
N GLY A 109 -4.87 -1.30 -2.48
CA GLY A 109 -4.21 -0.42 -3.44
C GLY A 109 -2.87 0.05 -2.90
N LEU A 110 -1.79 -0.21 -3.61
CA LEU A 110 -0.44 0.26 -3.26
C LEU A 110 -0.03 1.40 -4.18
N MET A 111 0.56 2.43 -3.61
CA MET A 111 1.13 3.57 -4.33
C MET A 111 2.60 3.71 -3.97
N PHE A 112 3.44 3.61 -4.99
CA PHE A 112 4.86 3.88 -4.93
C PHE A 112 5.15 5.20 -5.63
N LEU A 113 5.90 6.09 -4.99
CA LEU A 113 6.25 7.41 -5.54
C LEU A 113 7.74 7.64 -5.36
N ASP A 114 8.43 7.96 -6.45
CA ASP A 114 9.79 8.48 -6.39
C ASP A 114 9.73 10.00 -6.52
N PHE A 115 10.04 10.73 -5.45
CA PHE A 115 10.09 12.21 -5.48
C PHE A 115 11.47 12.77 -5.86
N THR A 116 12.45 11.91 -6.12
CA THR A 116 13.86 12.28 -6.20
C THR A 116 14.42 12.07 -7.61
N HIS A 117 14.53 10.83 -8.07
CA HIS A 117 15.30 10.50 -9.29
C HIS A 117 14.43 10.65 -10.54
N ASP A 118 13.42 9.79 -10.68
CA ASP A 118 12.59 9.72 -11.89
C ASP A 118 11.39 10.66 -11.83
N ARG A 119 10.95 11.01 -10.62
CA ARG A 119 9.72 11.79 -10.39
C ARG A 119 8.53 11.08 -11.00
N ILE A 120 8.38 9.79 -10.75
CA ILE A 120 7.30 8.96 -11.28
C ILE A 120 6.68 8.14 -10.16
N GLY A 121 5.46 7.67 -10.34
CA GLY A 121 4.88 6.68 -9.45
C GLY A 121 4.32 5.48 -10.18
N LEU A 122 3.99 4.49 -9.38
CA LEU A 122 3.42 3.21 -9.79
C LEU A 122 2.27 2.88 -8.83
N HIS A 123 1.09 2.65 -9.40
CA HIS A 123 -0.03 2.04 -8.72
C HIS A 123 0.06 0.53 -8.89
N VAL A 124 -0.22 -0.21 -7.83
CA VAL A 124 -0.36 -1.66 -7.83
C VAL A 124 -1.60 -2.02 -7.02
N ASN A 125 -2.65 -2.51 -7.67
CA ASN A 125 -3.84 -3.01 -7.00
C ASN A 125 -3.81 -4.54 -6.99
N GLY A 126 -4.44 -5.11 -5.97
CA GLY A 126 -4.55 -6.56 -5.90
C GLY A 126 -5.22 -7.07 -4.64
N ARG A 127 -4.94 -8.33 -4.33
CA ARG A 127 -5.45 -9.03 -3.15
C ARG A 127 -4.32 -9.35 -2.18
N ALA A 128 -4.50 -8.96 -0.93
CA ALA A 128 -3.58 -9.23 0.15
C ALA A 128 -4.00 -10.47 0.94
N THR A 129 -3.01 -11.22 1.39
CA THR A 129 -3.13 -12.24 2.44
C THR A 129 -2.08 -12.00 3.50
N LEU A 130 -2.37 -12.42 4.73
CA LEU A 130 -1.49 -12.25 5.86
C LEU A 130 -0.91 -13.61 6.24
N LEU A 131 0.42 -13.69 6.30
CA LEU A 131 1.13 -14.92 6.67
C LEU A 131 2.05 -14.67 7.86
N GLU A 132 2.11 -15.63 8.77
CA GLU A 132 3.20 -15.67 9.76
C GLU A 132 4.54 -15.96 9.07
N ASP A 133 5.64 -15.53 9.70
CA ASP A 133 6.99 -15.67 9.12
C ASP A 133 7.35 -17.13 8.80
N VAL A 134 6.94 -18.08 9.64
CA VAL A 134 7.18 -19.51 9.41
C VAL A 134 6.45 -20.03 8.17
N GLU A 135 5.20 -19.63 7.96
CA GLU A 135 4.41 -20.05 6.81
C GLU A 135 4.90 -19.38 5.52
N LEU A 136 5.22 -18.08 5.58
CA LEU A 136 5.78 -17.38 4.43
C LEU A 136 7.07 -18.04 3.95
N ARG A 137 7.99 -18.35 4.85
CA ARG A 137 9.29 -18.95 4.50
C ARG A 137 9.18 -20.37 3.93
N ARG A 138 8.08 -21.09 4.20
CA ARG A 138 7.81 -22.37 3.51
C ARG A 138 7.49 -22.16 2.03
N HIS A 139 6.79 -21.09 1.69
CA HIS A 139 6.43 -20.75 0.32
C HIS A 139 7.54 -20.00 -0.42
N ILE A 140 8.33 -19.18 0.31
CA ILE A 140 9.38 -18.32 -0.23
C ILE A 140 10.68 -18.55 0.54
N PRO A 141 11.38 -19.68 0.29
CA PRO A 141 12.65 -19.95 0.93
C PRO A 141 13.68 -18.87 0.60
N GLY A 142 14.44 -18.43 1.61
CA GLY A 142 15.52 -17.44 1.42
C GLY A 142 15.09 -15.98 1.37
N LEU A 143 13.82 -15.67 1.64
CA LEU A 143 13.38 -14.27 1.80
C LEU A 143 14.23 -13.58 2.88
N PRO A 144 14.85 -12.42 2.59
CA PRO A 144 15.65 -11.69 3.56
C PRO A 144 14.86 -11.38 4.83
N ALA A 145 15.55 -11.35 5.98
CA ALA A 145 14.95 -10.84 7.19
C ALA A 145 14.69 -9.32 7.05
N PRO A 146 13.64 -8.76 7.66
CA PRO A 146 13.39 -7.33 7.64
C PRO A 146 14.59 -6.54 8.20
N GLU A 147 15.09 -5.58 7.44
CA GLU A 147 16.21 -4.73 7.83
C GLU A 147 15.73 -3.48 8.60
N VAL A 148 15.03 -3.68 9.72
CA VAL A 148 14.57 -2.59 10.59
C VAL A 148 15.16 -2.79 12.00
N PRO A 149 16.16 -1.99 12.42
CA PRO A 149 16.80 -2.14 13.72
C PRO A 149 15.80 -2.14 14.87
N GLY A 150 15.88 -3.16 15.73
CA GLY A 150 15.03 -3.29 16.92
C GLY A 150 13.58 -3.69 16.64
N GLN A 151 13.20 -3.99 15.40
CA GLN A 151 11.87 -4.46 15.06
C GLN A 151 11.91 -5.88 14.49
N ARG A 152 11.01 -6.73 14.99
CA ARG A 152 10.73 -8.04 14.40
C ARG A 152 9.40 -7.96 13.66
N ALA A 153 9.35 -8.46 12.44
CA ALA A 153 8.06 -8.65 11.76
C ALA A 153 7.16 -9.53 12.63
N LEU A 154 5.92 -9.08 12.83
CA LEU A 154 4.89 -9.88 13.50
C LEU A 154 4.25 -10.84 12.51
N MET A 155 4.04 -10.36 11.28
CA MET A 155 3.51 -11.12 10.16
C MET A 155 3.95 -10.44 8.86
N TRP A 156 3.53 -10.99 7.74
CA TRP A 156 3.86 -10.51 6.41
C TRP A 156 2.59 -10.35 5.60
N THR A 157 2.50 -9.23 4.90
CA THR A 157 1.47 -9.01 3.90
C THR A 157 1.99 -9.50 2.55
N VAL A 158 1.27 -10.42 1.93
CA VAL A 158 1.56 -10.94 0.59
C VAL A 158 0.48 -10.45 -0.35
N VAL A 159 0.86 -9.69 -1.37
CA VAL A 159 -0.06 -9.09 -2.34
C VAL A 159 0.07 -9.81 -3.68
N HIS A 160 -1.03 -10.40 -4.12
CA HIS A 160 -1.20 -10.86 -5.49
C HIS A 160 -1.69 -9.70 -6.35
N VAL A 161 -0.87 -9.27 -7.30
CA VAL A 161 -1.10 -8.16 -8.21
C VAL A 161 -2.21 -8.53 -9.20
N GLU A 162 -3.23 -7.68 -9.28
CA GLU A 162 -4.30 -7.76 -10.28
C GLU A 162 -4.17 -6.63 -11.31
N GLU A 163 -3.61 -5.48 -10.91
CA GLU A 163 -3.44 -4.32 -11.77
C GLU A 163 -2.15 -3.57 -11.43
N ALA A 164 -1.40 -3.13 -12.43
CA ALA A 164 -0.24 -2.26 -12.27
C ALA A 164 -0.21 -1.20 -13.37
N TYR A 165 -0.12 0.07 -12.97
CA TYR A 165 -0.15 1.18 -13.92
C TYR A 165 0.55 2.43 -13.41
N ILE A 166 0.90 3.31 -14.34
CA ILE A 166 1.72 4.49 -14.10
C ILE A 166 0.97 5.59 -13.33
N HIS A 167 1.65 6.21 -12.37
CA HIS A 167 1.32 7.55 -11.89
C HIS A 167 2.26 8.57 -12.55
N CYS A 168 1.72 9.45 -13.40
CA CYS A 168 2.54 10.31 -14.24
C CYS A 168 3.27 11.42 -13.45
N ARG A 169 4.43 11.85 -13.99
CA ARG A 169 5.33 12.80 -13.32
C ARG A 169 4.82 14.23 -13.15
N LYS A 170 3.72 14.58 -13.82
CA LYS A 170 3.31 15.97 -14.11
C LYS A 170 3.25 16.85 -12.86
N HIS A 171 2.86 16.28 -11.73
CA HIS A 171 2.66 16.99 -10.46
C HIS A 171 3.45 16.42 -9.29
N ILE A 172 4.41 15.53 -9.55
CA ILE A 172 5.28 14.98 -8.50
C ILE A 172 6.36 16.02 -8.19
N PRO A 173 6.41 16.58 -6.96
CA PRO A 173 7.44 17.54 -6.58
C PRO A 173 8.82 16.89 -6.58
N HIS A 174 9.84 17.70 -6.83
CA HIS A 174 11.23 17.27 -6.66
C HIS A 174 11.64 17.51 -5.21
N LEU A 175 11.81 16.44 -4.44
CA LEU A 175 12.28 16.50 -3.07
C LEU A 175 13.78 16.17 -3.01
N ARG A 176 14.48 16.77 -2.04
CA ARG A 176 15.84 16.36 -1.67
C ARG A 176 15.80 15.64 -0.33
N LYS A 177 16.44 14.49 -0.26
CA LYS A 177 16.64 13.80 1.02
C LYS A 177 17.57 14.64 1.88
N VAL A 178 17.12 14.94 3.08
CA VAL A 178 17.85 15.72 4.07
C VAL A 178 18.51 14.73 5.04
N GLY A 179 19.74 15.00 5.48
CA GLY A 179 20.47 14.14 6.42
C GLY A 179 19.74 14.02 7.76
N ARG A 180 19.87 12.87 8.45
CA ARG A 180 19.24 12.63 9.76
C ARG A 180 19.74 13.58 10.86
N ASP A 181 20.94 14.13 10.71
CA ASP A 181 21.58 15.03 11.66
C ASP A 181 21.27 16.50 11.44
N GLU A 182 20.48 16.86 10.40
CA GLU A 182 19.98 18.22 10.29
C GLU A 182 18.95 18.46 11.39
N SER A 183 19.21 19.45 12.24
CA SER A 183 18.28 19.86 13.27
C SER A 183 17.00 20.33 12.59
N TRP A 184 15.90 19.62 12.80
CA TRP A 184 14.58 19.95 12.26
C TRP A 184 13.99 21.27 12.81
N GLY A 185 14.79 22.12 13.44
CA GLY A 185 14.43 23.48 13.83
C GLY A 185 13.27 23.58 14.83
N THR A 186 12.92 22.51 15.55
CA THR A 186 11.85 22.57 16.56
C THR A 186 12.13 21.64 17.75
N ASP A 187 12.44 22.23 18.90
CA ASP A 187 12.42 21.59 20.23
C ASP A 187 10.98 21.46 20.79
N ASP A 188 9.98 21.70 19.94
CA ASP A 188 8.57 21.61 20.29
C ASP A 188 8.14 20.14 20.41
N THR A 189 7.87 19.70 21.64
CA THR A 189 7.42 18.34 21.96
C THR A 189 6.02 18.04 21.41
N LEU A 190 5.17 19.07 21.19
CA LEU A 190 3.87 18.90 20.54
C LEU A 190 4.03 18.52 19.06
N ARG A 191 5.07 19.05 18.40
CA ARG A 191 5.38 18.72 16.99
C ARG A 191 5.96 17.32 16.79
N LYS A 192 6.38 16.66 17.88
CA LYS A 192 7.02 15.32 17.87
C LYS A 192 6.13 14.23 18.47
N GLY A 193 5.03 14.59 19.14
CA GLY A 193 4.16 13.66 19.84
C GLY A 193 3.00 13.14 18.98
N GLY A 194 2.43 11.99 19.38
CA GLY A 194 1.25 11.40 18.72
C GLY A 194 -0.06 12.20 18.89
N ASP A 195 0.02 13.42 19.40
CA ASP A 195 -1.12 14.33 19.62
C ASP A 195 -0.90 15.69 18.94
N PHE A 196 -0.19 15.68 17.80
CA PHE A 196 0.10 16.86 16.98
C PHE A 196 -1.15 17.72 16.70
N PHE A 197 -2.31 17.08 16.53
CA PHE A 197 -3.59 17.72 16.22
C PHE A 197 -4.44 18.05 17.46
N ALA A 198 -3.90 17.96 18.68
CA ALA A 198 -4.61 18.21 19.94
C ALA A 198 -5.93 17.40 20.10
N ALA A 199 -5.89 16.14 19.67
CA ALA A 199 -7.04 15.23 19.71
C ALA A 199 -7.42 14.81 21.13
N LYS A 200 -6.51 14.87 22.11
CA LYS A 200 -6.81 14.53 23.51
C LYS A 200 -7.78 15.49 24.17
N GLU A 201 -7.66 16.78 23.87
CA GLU A 201 -8.47 17.85 24.46
C GLU A 201 -9.75 18.14 23.66
N THR A 202 -9.85 17.59 22.46
CA THR A 202 -11.02 17.74 21.59
C THR A 202 -12.16 16.82 22.03
N SER A 203 -13.37 17.38 22.14
CA SER A 203 -14.57 16.60 22.46
C SER A 203 -14.81 15.51 21.42
N LYS A 204 -15.06 14.28 21.89
CA LYS A 204 -15.31 13.12 21.04
C LYS A 204 -16.80 12.84 20.99
N HIS A 205 -17.32 12.62 19.78
CA HIS A 205 -18.74 12.32 19.56
C HIS A 205 -19.03 10.82 19.49
N TRP A 206 -18.00 9.97 19.46
CA TRP A 206 -18.14 8.51 19.53
C TRP A 206 -18.22 8.04 20.99
N GLY A 207 -18.98 6.96 21.22
CA GLY A 207 -19.11 6.32 22.52
C GLY A 207 -17.78 5.76 23.05
N ALA A 208 -17.71 5.52 24.36
CA ALA A 208 -16.57 4.80 24.93
C ALA A 208 -16.48 3.40 24.30
N PRO A 209 -15.25 2.85 24.11
CA PRO A 209 -15.10 1.48 23.63
C PRO A 209 -15.93 0.54 24.50
N SER A 210 -16.77 -0.28 23.88
CA SER A 210 -17.38 -1.41 24.60
C SER A 210 -16.25 -2.35 25.02
N THR A 211 -16.22 -2.76 26.29
CA THR A 211 -15.29 -3.79 26.75
C THR A 211 -15.54 -5.06 25.91
N PRO A 212 -14.57 -5.54 25.11
CA PRO A 212 -14.79 -6.76 24.35
C PRO A 212 -14.90 -7.93 25.33
N ALA A 213 -15.98 -8.71 25.23
CA ALA A 213 -16.01 -10.04 25.83
C ALA A 213 -15.11 -10.94 24.96
N TYR A 214 -13.83 -11.04 25.30
CA TYR A 214 -12.99 -12.08 24.71
C TYR A 214 -13.44 -13.43 25.30
N PRO A 215 -13.89 -14.40 24.50
CA PRO A 215 -13.99 -15.77 24.98
C PRO A 215 -12.57 -16.24 25.35
N GLY A 216 -12.41 -16.69 26.59
CA GLY A 216 -11.15 -17.21 27.13
C GLY A 216 -10.79 -18.59 26.59
#